data_AF-A0A3B8HBF2-F1
#
_entry.id   AF-A0A3B8HBF2-F1
#
_cell.length_a   1.000
_cell.length_b   1.000
_cell.length_c   1.000
_cell.angle_alpha   90.00
_cell.angle_beta   90.00
_cell.angle_gamma   90.00
#
_symmetry.space_group_name_H-M   'P 1'
#
loop_
_entity.id
_entity.type
_entity.pdbx_description
1 polymer ?
#
loop_
_entity_poly.entity_id
_entity_poly.type
_entity_poly.pdbx_seq_one_letter_code
_entity_poly.pdbx_strand_id
1 'polypeptide(L)'
;MVGGHAYGSTYPGPMGIVLTTLLDGMERAHPLLDATTLCGACGDVCPVKVPLPGLLRSLRERRVEEGFTPRLEQTGMAGFGKVVRSPFLFHLGQSAAHLLWPLATTMGPKDALDRLPRPVGTTFSRRAS
;
A
#
# COMPACT_ATOMS: atom_id res chain seq x y z
N MET A 1 -8.95 2.38 24.28
CA MET A 1 -7.57 2.38 23.75
C MET A 1 -7.01 0.97 23.90
N VAL A 2 -6.77 0.30 22.78
CA VAL A 2 -5.88 -0.86 22.73
C VAL A 2 -4.47 -0.27 22.61
N GLY A 3 -3.82 -0.08 23.77
CA GLY A 3 -2.48 0.52 23.86
C GLY A 3 -1.41 -0.44 23.33
N GLY A 4 -0.21 0.08 23.01
CA GLY A 4 0.91 -0.64 22.40
C GLY A 4 1.25 -2.02 23.00
N HIS A 5 0.84 -2.30 24.23
CA HIS A 5 0.91 -3.63 24.84
C HIS A 5 0.18 -4.72 24.04
N ALA A 6 -0.91 -4.38 23.37
CA ALA A 6 -1.62 -5.31 22.48
C ALA A 6 -0.81 -5.70 21.24
N TYR A 7 0.20 -4.90 20.90
CA TYR A 7 1.16 -5.18 19.82
C TYR A 7 2.56 -5.50 20.38
N GLY A 8 2.66 -5.76 21.69
CA GLY A 8 3.91 -6.16 22.34
C GLY A 8 4.91 -5.03 22.62
N SER A 9 4.53 -3.75 22.48
CA SER A 9 5.40 -2.62 22.83
C SER A 9 5.02 -1.97 24.16
N THR A 10 6.03 -1.56 24.91
CA THR A 10 5.88 -0.77 26.15
C THR A 10 5.30 0.61 25.88
N TYR A 11 5.59 1.18 24.71
CA TYR A 11 5.22 2.54 24.33
C TYR A 11 4.09 2.53 23.29
N PRO A 12 2.91 3.11 23.59
CA PRO A 12 1.81 3.22 22.63
C PRO A 12 2.02 4.35 21.62
N GLY A 13 1.37 4.24 20.46
CA GLY A 13 1.29 5.31 19.46
C GLY A 13 2.53 5.45 18.56
N PRO A 14 2.53 6.45 17.64
CA PRO A 14 3.57 6.60 16.61
C PRO A 14 4.96 6.88 17.19
N MET A 15 5.05 7.56 18.34
CA MET A 15 6.31 7.74 19.08
C MET A 15 6.86 6.41 19.60
N GLY A 16 5.98 5.54 20.09
CA GLY A 16 6.37 4.23 20.62
C GLY A 16 6.97 3.32 19.55
N ILE A 17 6.52 3.43 18.31
CA ILE A 17 7.09 2.69 17.16
C ILE A 17 8.56 3.11 16.96
N VAL A 18 8.84 4.41 16.94
CA VAL A 18 10.20 4.95 16.76
C VAL A 18 11.11 4.54 17.93
N LEU A 19 10.61 4.60 19.16
CA LEU A 19 11.37 4.15 20.34
C LEU A 19 11.64 2.64 20.29
N THR A 20 10.65 1.84 19.90
CA THR A 20 10.80 0.38 19.78
C THR A 20 11.81 0.03 18.70
N THR A 21 11.84 0.70 17.55
CA THR A 21 12.88 0.47 16.54
C THR A 21 14.29 0.80 17.05
N LEU A 22 14.43 1.83 17.89
CA LEU A 22 15.72 2.24 18.43
C LEU A 22 16.21 1.35 19.58
N LEU A 23 15.29 0.82 20.40
CA LEU A 23 15.62 0.01 21.57
C LEU A 23 15.64 -1.49 21.28
N ASP A 24 14.60 -2.00 20.62
CA ASP A 24 14.40 -3.43 20.35
C ASP A 24 14.80 -3.82 18.90
N GLY A 25 15.10 -2.85 18.05
CA GLY A 25 15.45 -3.08 16.65
C GLY A 25 14.24 -3.30 15.73
N MET A 26 14.54 -3.57 14.45
CA MET A 26 13.52 -3.70 13.40
C MET A 26 12.68 -4.96 13.54
N GLU A 27 13.21 -6.02 14.16
CA GLU A 27 12.53 -7.31 14.30
C GLU A 27 11.25 -7.23 15.11
N ARG A 28 11.25 -6.44 16.19
CA ARG A 28 10.04 -6.13 16.97
C ARG A 28 9.22 -5.00 16.38
N ALA A 29 9.85 -4.01 15.76
CA ALA A 29 9.14 -2.82 15.30
C ALA A 29 8.46 -2.97 13.93
N HIS A 30 8.87 -3.94 13.11
CA HIS A 30 8.29 -4.25 11.80
C HIS A 30 6.75 -4.38 11.82
N PRO A 31 6.14 -5.23 12.67
CA PRO A 31 4.67 -5.36 12.72
C PRO A 31 3.99 -4.09 13.24
N LEU A 32 4.68 -3.29 14.05
CA LEU A 32 4.15 -2.02 14.55
C LEU A 32 4.05 -0.96 13.44
N LEU A 33 4.96 -0.99 12.46
CA LEU A 33 4.91 -0.06 11.33
C LEU A 33 3.62 -0.24 10.53
N ASP A 34 3.14 -1.48 10.37
CA ASP A 34 1.91 -1.79 9.63
C ASP A 34 0.64 -1.44 10.40
N ALA A 35 0.71 -1.29 11.72
CA ALA A 35 -0.42 -0.88 12.56
C ALA A 35 -0.84 0.59 12.36
N THR A 36 -0.04 1.39 11.65
CA THR A 36 -0.34 2.81 11.40
C THR A 36 -0.90 3.03 10.00
N THR A 37 -1.89 3.92 9.89
CA THR A 37 -2.47 4.33 8.60
C THR A 37 -1.67 5.42 7.90
N LEU A 38 -0.62 5.92 8.54
CA LEU A 38 0.21 7.04 8.07
C LEU A 38 -0.62 8.29 7.71
N CYS A 39 -1.66 8.59 8.49
CA CYS A 39 -2.60 9.70 8.23
C CYS A 39 -2.05 11.11 8.49
N GLY A 40 -0.84 11.26 9.02
CA GLY A 40 -0.20 12.57 9.24
C GLY A 40 -0.64 13.33 10.51
N ALA A 41 -1.78 12.98 11.11
CA ALA A 41 -2.37 13.73 12.23
C ALA A 41 -1.42 13.95 13.44
N CYS A 42 -0.50 13.01 13.70
CA CYS A 42 0.49 13.14 14.77
C CYS A 42 1.53 14.24 14.50
N GLY A 43 1.81 14.57 13.24
CA GLY A 43 2.66 15.70 12.88
C GLY A 43 1.94 17.04 13.06
N ASP A 44 0.66 17.10 12.71
CA ASP A 44 -0.14 18.33 12.73
C ASP A 44 -0.47 18.79 14.15
N VAL A 45 -0.74 17.86 15.07
CA VAL A 45 -1.08 18.16 16.47
C VAL A 45 0.16 18.39 17.34
N CYS A 46 1.36 18.11 16.84
CA CYS A 46 2.56 18.10 17.66
C CYS A 46 3.03 19.53 18.01
N PRO A 47 3.04 19.93 19.31
CA PRO A 47 3.40 21.29 19.70
C PRO A 47 4.88 21.63 19.43
N VAL A 48 5.73 20.62 19.36
CA VAL A 48 7.19 20.74 19.16
C VAL A 48 7.65 20.46 17.73
N LYS A 49 6.70 20.26 16.78
CA LYS A 49 6.96 20.10 15.34
C LYS A 49 7.93 18.96 14.97
N VAL A 50 7.88 17.85 15.69
CA VAL A 50 8.66 16.66 15.33
C VAL A 50 8.06 16.00 14.08
N PRO A 51 8.86 15.72 13.03
CA PRO A 51 8.37 15.12 11.78
C PRO A 51 8.14 13.61 11.91
N LEU A 52 7.21 13.20 12.78
CA LEU A 52 6.87 11.80 13.03
C LEU A 52 6.43 11.01 11.79
N PRO A 53 5.54 11.53 10.92
CA PRO A 53 5.12 10.81 9.72
C PRO A 53 6.29 10.50 8.78
N GLY A 54 7.23 11.45 8.66
CA GLY A 54 8.44 11.28 7.85
C GLY A 54 9.37 10.21 8.41
N LEU A 55 9.57 10.19 9.73
CA LEU A 55 10.36 9.14 10.40
C LEU A 55 9.74 7.76 10.24
N LEU A 56 8.42 7.63 10.37
CA LEU A 56 7.75 6.34 10.16
C LEU A 56 7.86 5.88 8.71
N ARG A 57 7.83 6.80 7.74
CA ARG A 57 8.05 6.50 6.33
C ARG A 57 9.46 5.96 6.09
N SER A 58 10.50 6.63 6.61
CA SER A 58 11.88 6.16 6.43
C SER A 58 12.11 4.82 7.11
N LEU A 59 11.48 4.56 8.25
CA LEU A 59 11.50 3.25 8.90
C LEU A 59 10.82 2.17 8.05
N ARG A 60 9.73 2.47 7.34
CA ARG A 60 9.09 1.53 6.38
C ARG A 60 9.96 1.26 5.16
N GLU A 61 10.67 2.28 4.66
CA GLU A 61 11.63 2.11 3.56
C GLU A 61 12.78 1.19 4.03
N ARG A 62 13.34 1.48 5.20
CA ARG A 62 14.40 0.67 5.83
C ARG A 62 13.96 -0.76 6.15
N ARG A 63 12.70 -0.97 6.58
CA ARG A 63 12.08 -2.31 6.78
C ARG A 63 12.15 -3.16 5.50
N VAL A 64 11.93 -2.54 4.34
CA VAL A 64 12.01 -3.22 3.03
C VAL A 64 13.46 -3.52 2.67
N GLU A 65 14.36 -2.55 2.86
CA GLU A 65 15.80 -2.70 2.60
C GLU A 65 16.46 -3.80 3.45
N GLU A 66 16.10 -3.87 4.74
CA GLU A 66 16.59 -4.90 5.67
C GLU A 66 15.94 -6.28 5.41
N GLY A 67 14.98 -6.38 4.49
CA GLY A 67 14.45 -7.66 4.02
C GLY A 67 13.38 -8.28 4.92
N PHE A 68 12.80 -7.52 5.85
CA PHE A 68 11.72 -8.03 6.71
C PHE A 68 10.39 -8.23 5.96
N THR A 69 10.26 -7.76 4.72
CA THR A 69 9.08 -8.01 3.86
C THR A 69 9.28 -9.28 3.01
N PRO A 70 8.27 -10.17 2.86
CA PRO A 70 8.40 -11.37 2.04
C PRO A 70 8.87 -11.07 0.60
N ARG A 71 9.92 -11.76 0.14
CA ARG A 71 10.50 -11.57 -1.21
C ARG A 71 9.47 -11.76 -2.34
N LEU A 72 8.53 -12.69 -2.16
CA LEU A 72 7.45 -12.92 -3.11
C LEU A 72 6.51 -11.70 -3.22
N GLU A 73 6.17 -11.08 -2.08
CA GLU A 73 5.34 -9.88 -2.06
C GLU A 73 6.06 -8.69 -2.68
N GLN A 74 7.35 -8.49 -2.34
CA GLN A 74 8.17 -7.41 -2.91
C GLN A 74 8.26 -7.51 -4.43
N THR A 75 8.57 -8.70 -4.95
CA THR A 75 8.69 -8.93 -6.40
C THR A 75 7.33 -8.84 -7.11
N GLY A 76 6.26 -9.33 -6.48
CA GLY A 76 4.89 -9.19 -6.97
C GLY A 76 4.46 -7.74 -7.09
N MET A 77 4.65 -6.94 -6.04
CA MET A 77 4.34 -5.50 -6.05
C MET A 77 5.23 -4.71 -7.00
N ALA A 78 6.52 -5.03 -7.10
CA ALA A 78 7.42 -4.40 -8.07
C ALA A 78 7.02 -4.74 -9.52
N GLY A 79 6.64 -5.99 -9.78
CA GLY A 79 6.13 -6.45 -11.07
C GLY A 79 4.83 -5.75 -11.44
N PHE A 80 3.87 -5.70 -10.50
CA PHE A 80 2.63 -4.96 -10.67
C PHE A 80 2.90 -3.48 -10.95
N GLY A 81 3.76 -2.82 -10.18
CA GLY A 81 4.13 -1.41 -10.38
C GLY A 81 4.71 -1.14 -11.78
N LYS A 82 5.53 -2.05 -12.33
CA LYS A 82 6.03 -1.94 -13.70
C LYS A 82 4.93 -2.06 -14.74
N VAL A 83 3.97 -2.98 -14.52
CA VAL A 83 2.81 -3.15 -15.40
C VAL A 83 1.91 -1.91 -15.34
N VAL A 84 1.59 -1.40 -14.14
CA VAL A 84 0.79 -0.19 -13.89
C VAL A 84 1.38 1.07 -14.49
N ARG A 85 2.71 1.18 -14.48
CA ARG A 85 3.39 2.36 -15.00
C ARG A 85 3.42 2.41 -16.54
N SER A 86 3.15 1.32 -17.24
CA SER A 86 3.20 1.28 -18.71
C SER A 86 1.86 1.64 -19.35
N PRO A 87 1.72 2.81 -20.01
CA PRO A 87 0.48 3.20 -20.67
C PRO A 87 0.08 2.22 -21.77
N PHE A 88 1.06 1.67 -22.49
CA PHE A 88 0.82 0.74 -23.59
C PHE A 88 0.23 -0.59 -23.11
N LEU A 89 0.79 -1.19 -22.05
CA LEU A 89 0.22 -2.41 -21.46
C LEU A 89 -1.17 -2.17 -20.87
N PHE A 90 -1.39 -0.99 -20.29
CA PHE A 90 -2.70 -0.59 -19.79
C PHE A 90 -3.73 -0.46 -20.90
N HIS A 91 -3.38 0.19 -22.01
CA HIS A 91 -4.25 0.33 -23.17
C HIS A 91 -4.52 -1.02 -23.84
N LEU A 92 -3.52 -1.89 -23.95
CA LEU A 92 -3.68 -3.22 -24.53
C LEU A 92 -4.56 -4.11 -23.65
N GLY A 93 -4.35 -4.08 -22.32
CA GLY A 93 -5.19 -4.77 -21.35
C GLY A 93 -6.64 -4.26 -21.35
N GLN A 94 -6.85 -2.95 -21.46
CA GLN A 94 -8.19 -2.35 -21.55
C GLN A 94 -8.87 -2.65 -22.89
N SER A 95 -8.15 -2.62 -24.01
CA SER A 95 -8.69 -2.95 -25.35
C SER A 95 -9.07 -4.43 -25.44
N ALA A 96 -8.22 -5.31 -24.93
CA ALA A 96 -8.53 -6.73 -24.79
C ALA A 96 -9.71 -6.95 -23.84
N ALA A 97 -9.79 -6.23 -22.72
CA ALA A 97 -10.92 -6.29 -21.80
C ALA A 97 -12.23 -5.81 -22.44
N HIS A 98 -12.22 -4.74 -23.24
CA HIS A 98 -13.40 -4.28 -23.99
C HIS A 98 -13.85 -5.27 -25.06
N LEU A 99 -12.90 -5.87 -25.79
CA LEU A 99 -13.19 -6.86 -26.83
C LEU A 99 -13.71 -8.17 -26.24
N LEU A 100 -13.17 -8.58 -25.08
CA LEU A 100 -13.54 -9.80 -24.38
C LEU A 100 -14.74 -9.60 -23.44
N TRP A 101 -15.13 -8.37 -23.08
CA TRP A 101 -16.28 -8.08 -22.23
C TRP A 101 -17.60 -8.70 -22.72
N PRO A 102 -18.02 -8.53 -24.00
CA PRO A 102 -19.24 -9.16 -24.50
C PRO A 102 -19.17 -10.69 -24.54
N LEU A 103 -17.96 -11.25 -24.61
CA LEU A 103 -17.72 -12.70 -24.61
C LEU A 103 -17.67 -13.26 -23.18
N ALA A 104 -17.13 -12.49 -22.24
CA ALA A 104 -17.06 -12.81 -20.82
C ALA A 104 -18.43 -12.69 -20.14
N THR A 105 -19.30 -11.78 -20.56
CA THR A 105 -20.69 -11.70 -20.06
C THR A 105 -21.58 -12.84 -20.57
N THR A 106 -21.21 -13.48 -21.67
CA THR A 106 -21.97 -14.58 -22.29
C THR A 106 -21.45 -15.97 -21.91
N MET A 107 -20.14 -16.13 -21.69
CA MET A 107 -19.50 -17.41 -21.30
C MET A 107 -18.93 -17.46 -19.86
N GLY A 108 -18.81 -16.32 -19.17
CA GLY A 108 -18.14 -16.23 -17.86
C GLY A 108 -19.08 -16.26 -16.65
N PRO A 109 -18.54 -16.55 -15.45
CA PRO A 109 -19.31 -16.58 -14.21
C PRO A 109 -19.85 -15.17 -13.88
N LYS A 110 -21.17 -14.99 -14.05
CA LYS A 110 -21.88 -13.72 -13.90
C LYS A 110 -21.65 -13.07 -12.52
N ASP A 111 -21.53 -13.88 -11.47
CA ASP A 111 -21.28 -13.42 -10.08
C ASP A 111 -19.91 -12.75 -9.85
N ALA A 112 -18.91 -13.12 -10.64
CA ALA A 112 -17.58 -12.51 -10.58
C ALA A 112 -17.51 -11.27 -11.48
N LEU A 113 -18.24 -11.29 -12.59
CA LEU A 113 -18.23 -10.21 -13.58
C LEU A 113 -19.04 -8.99 -13.13
N ASP A 114 -20.12 -9.17 -12.37
CA ASP A 114 -20.90 -8.06 -11.79
C ASP A 114 -20.15 -7.32 -10.68
N ARG A 115 -19.13 -7.92 -10.07
CA ARG A 115 -18.25 -7.27 -9.08
C ARG A 115 -17.10 -6.50 -9.71
N LEU A 116 -16.81 -6.74 -11.00
CA LEU A 116 -15.76 -6.02 -11.71
C LEU A 116 -16.29 -4.67 -12.21
N PRO A 117 -15.51 -3.58 -12.09
CA PRO A 117 -15.87 -2.34 -12.75
C PRO A 117 -15.95 -2.57 -14.26
N ARG A 118 -17.05 -2.11 -14.87
CA ARG A 118 -17.21 -2.18 -16.32
C ARG A 118 -16.02 -1.50 -17.00
N PRO A 119 -15.46 -2.10 -18.06
CA PRO A 119 -14.35 -1.49 -18.77
C PRO A 119 -14.81 -0.13 -19.29
N VAL A 120 -14.13 0.92 -18.84
CA VAL A 120 -14.45 2.31 -19.19
C VAL A 120 -13.86 2.60 -20.57
N GLY A 121 -14.65 3.22 -21.46
CA GLY A 121 -14.25 3.49 -22.85
C GLY A 121 -13.19 4.59 -23.01
N THR A 122 -12.87 5.35 -21.96
CA THR A 122 -11.86 6.41 -21.99
C THR A 122 -10.97 6.36 -20.75
N THR A 123 -9.66 6.38 -20.97
CA THR A 123 -8.65 6.42 -19.90
C THR A 123 -8.45 7.87 -19.42
N PHE A 124 -8.12 8.03 -18.14
CA PHE A 124 -7.86 9.32 -17.49
C PHE A 124 -6.80 10.18 -18.20
N SER A 125 -5.85 9.55 -18.92
CA SER A 125 -4.82 10.25 -19.71
C SER A 125 -5.38 11.09 -20.87
N ARG A 126 -6.57 10.76 -21.40
CA ARG A 126 -7.19 11.51 -22.50
C ARG A 126 -8.00 12.73 -22.03
N ARG A 127 -8.14 12.93 -20.72
CA ARG A 127 -8.81 14.10 -20.11
C ARG A 127 -7.81 15.15 -19.61
N ALA A 128 -6.51 14.84 -19.61
CA ALA A 128 -5.43 15.72 -19.17
C ALA A 128 -4.65 16.37 -20.34
N SER A 129 -5.14 16.24 -21.58
CA SER A 129 -4.59 16.84 -22.80
C SER A 129 -5.60 17.80 -23.43
#